data_AF-A0A371PGM6-F1
#
_entry.id   AF-A0A371PGM6-F1
#
_cell.length_a   1.000
_cell.length_b   1.000
_cell.length_c   1.000
_cell.angle_alpha   90.00
_cell.angle_beta   90.00
_cell.angle_gamma   90.00
#
_symmetry.space_group_name_H-M   'P 1'
#
loop_
_entity.id
_entity.type
_entity.pdbx_description
1 polymer ?
#
loop_
_entity_poly.entity_id
_entity_poly.type
_entity_poly.pdbx_seq_one_letter_code
_entity_poly.pdbx_strand_id
1 'polypeptide(L)'
;MTKRLCKEMEPLWDRYLRGECTPEEERLAEAHLEQCPTCQERLDGAMAGQTPLVPSMPSEPAAPSAGKQQRWMRRAKWRNRVSTAVNLLCAFILLSILSGIATGLLYGVGGSSSTNDRLPRVLGTAVGMTVPNLNVESGVVNTGFYFNLSMNYKMSKRVGYGNELLGNLRGEMRFNLLNVKREWFAGGHQSSLYFAYPDAKQTVTEEKRQNQGISDDGVWKALEMLPEGTVSELAISLDATYSLEEIYAMFNNYDMDVVWYAFDTGLEQTSEKRGNVLSGWSGELWGMSDSLMLQYVKRNGLQVWGDGPAKEQAFLQGLKELQKHERWVLKMVYTDPKLQERIDYVSEHGARSYGLVVTGPTKELLKLREHEHVTRPALGETDWWNWYRPNYSSVHY
;
A
#
# COMPACT_ATOMS: atom_id res chain seq x y z
N MET A 1 -63.14 -99.52 13.07
CA MET A 1 -62.55 -100.61 13.85
C MET A 1 -62.03 -100.05 15.16
N THR A 2 -62.50 -100.61 16.25
CA THR A 2 -62.40 -100.14 17.64
C THR A 2 -60.94 -100.12 18.11
N LYS A 3 -60.37 -98.94 18.36
CA LYS A 3 -59.05 -98.79 19.00
C LYS A 3 -59.12 -99.43 20.38
N ARG A 4 -58.35 -100.51 20.61
CA ARG A 4 -58.15 -101.04 21.96
C ARG A 4 -57.45 -99.95 22.77
N LEU A 5 -58.19 -99.27 23.63
CA LEU A 5 -57.64 -98.35 24.62
C LEU A 5 -56.78 -99.16 25.59
N CYS A 6 -55.49 -98.85 25.64
CA CYS A 6 -54.60 -99.41 26.64
C CYS A 6 -54.96 -98.76 27.99
N LYS A 7 -55.72 -99.48 28.82
CA LYS A 7 -56.24 -98.98 30.10
C LYS A 7 -55.15 -98.51 31.06
N GLU A 8 -53.92 -98.99 30.90
CA GLU A 8 -52.79 -98.67 31.77
C GLU A 8 -52.19 -97.29 31.50
N MET A 9 -52.18 -96.84 30.24
CA MET A 9 -51.59 -95.55 29.85
C MET A 9 -52.61 -94.39 29.82
N GLU A 10 -53.90 -94.71 29.83
CA GLU A 10 -55.00 -93.73 29.75
C GLU A 10 -54.99 -92.65 30.86
N PRO A 11 -54.76 -92.95 32.15
CA PRO A 11 -54.71 -91.92 33.20
C PRO A 11 -53.40 -91.12 33.22
N LEU A 12 -52.36 -91.57 32.52
CA LEU A 12 -51.04 -90.94 32.48
C LEU A 12 -50.82 -90.10 31.22
N TRP A 13 -51.56 -90.35 30.14
CA TRP A 13 -51.35 -89.77 28.82
C TRP A 13 -51.25 -88.24 28.81
N ASP A 14 -52.22 -87.56 29.40
CA ASP A 14 -52.28 -86.09 29.38
C ASP A 14 -51.20 -85.44 30.23
N ARG A 15 -50.78 -86.09 31.32
CA ARG A 15 -49.68 -85.61 32.18
C ARG A 15 -48.32 -85.86 31.54
N TYR A 16 -48.15 -86.99 30.86
CA TYR A 16 -46.94 -87.34 30.13
C TYR A 16 -46.68 -86.36 28.98
N LEU A 17 -47.70 -86.03 28.17
CA LEU A 17 -47.58 -85.05 27.08
C LEU A 17 -47.25 -83.62 27.56
N ARG A 18 -47.60 -83.27 28.81
CA ARG A 18 -47.29 -81.96 29.40
C ARG A 18 -45.98 -81.93 30.19
N GLY A 19 -45.31 -83.07 30.39
CA GLY A 19 -44.10 -83.17 31.22
C GLY A 19 -44.36 -83.02 32.72
N GLU A 20 -45.56 -83.33 33.18
CA GLU A 20 -46.02 -83.18 34.58
C GLU A 20 -45.99 -84.51 35.37
N CYS A 21 -45.35 -85.55 34.83
CA CYS A 21 -45.23 -86.87 35.47
C CYS A 21 -44.13 -86.87 36.54
N THR A 22 -44.34 -87.64 37.62
CA THR A 22 -43.26 -87.96 38.57
C THR A 22 -42.25 -88.94 37.93
N PRO A 23 -40.99 -89.00 38.39
CA PRO A 23 -39.97 -89.88 37.79
C PRO A 23 -40.35 -91.36 37.73
N GLU A 24 -41.14 -91.86 38.70
CA GLU A 24 -41.62 -93.25 38.70
C GLU A 24 -42.75 -93.46 37.67
N GLU A 25 -43.65 -92.47 37.51
CA GLU A 25 -44.70 -92.50 36.49
C GLU A 25 -44.13 -92.39 35.07
N GLU A 26 -43.08 -91.58 34.88
CA GLU A 26 -42.37 -91.44 33.61
C GLU A 26 -41.71 -92.76 33.19
N ARG A 27 -41.01 -93.42 34.12
CA ARG A 27 -40.40 -94.74 33.87
C ARG A 27 -41.43 -95.81 33.52
N LEU A 28 -42.60 -95.80 34.15
CA LEU A 28 -43.70 -96.72 33.82
C LEU A 28 -44.30 -96.43 32.44
N ALA A 29 -44.46 -95.16 32.08
CA ALA A 29 -44.93 -94.73 30.77
C ALA A 29 -43.96 -95.14 29.65
N GLU A 30 -42.65 -94.90 29.83
CA GLU A 30 -41.61 -95.27 28.88
C GLU A 30 -41.51 -96.79 28.70
N ALA A 31 -41.50 -97.55 29.81
CA ALA A 31 -41.48 -99.01 29.76
C ALA A 31 -42.70 -99.58 29.02
N HIS A 32 -43.87 -98.94 29.15
CA HIS A 32 -45.08 -99.32 28.40
C HIS A 32 -44.99 -98.92 26.92
N LEU A 33 -44.44 -97.75 26.61
CA LEU A 33 -44.25 -97.26 25.23
C LEU A 33 -43.29 -98.15 24.43
N GLU A 34 -42.24 -98.69 25.06
CA GLU A 34 -41.32 -99.65 24.43
C GLU A 34 -42.00 -100.98 24.05
N GLN A 35 -43.03 -101.37 24.79
CA GLN A 35 -43.70 -102.67 24.62
C GLN A 35 -44.99 -102.61 23.80
N CYS A 36 -45.54 -101.41 23.59
CA CYS A 36 -46.85 -101.21 22.95
C CYS A 36 -46.77 -100.33 21.70
N PRO A 37 -46.72 -100.93 20.48
CA PRO A 37 -46.67 -100.19 19.21
C PRO A 37 -47.84 -99.22 19.01
N THR A 38 -49.02 -99.54 19.55
CA THR A 38 -50.22 -98.69 19.43
C THR A 38 -50.11 -97.40 20.24
N CYS A 39 -49.45 -97.43 21.40
CA CYS A 39 -49.20 -96.24 22.20
C CYS A 39 -48.07 -95.38 21.58
N GLN A 40 -47.08 -96.03 20.96
CA GLN A 40 -45.99 -95.35 20.23
C GLN A 40 -46.52 -94.58 19.01
N GLU A 41 -47.36 -95.19 18.17
CA GLU A 41 -48.01 -94.48 17.06
C GLU A 41 -48.88 -93.30 17.53
N ARG A 42 -49.53 -93.45 18.69
CA ARG A 42 -50.34 -92.37 19.30
C ARG A 42 -49.45 -91.22 19.78
N LEU A 43 -48.25 -91.50 20.27
CA LEU A 43 -47.26 -90.50 20.70
C LEU A 43 -46.69 -89.77 19.50
N ASP A 44 -46.27 -90.51 18.47
CA ASP A 44 -45.76 -89.96 17.22
C ASP A 44 -46.80 -89.05 16.55
N GLY A 45 -48.08 -89.45 16.58
CA GLY A 45 -49.19 -88.61 16.10
C GLY A 45 -49.42 -87.34 16.93
N ALA A 46 -49.22 -87.40 18.26
CA ALA A 46 -49.32 -86.25 19.14
C ALA A 46 -48.14 -85.28 18.97
N MET A 47 -46.94 -85.80 18.71
CA MET A 47 -45.73 -85.02 18.43
C MET A 47 -45.75 -84.40 17.02
N ALA A 48 -46.30 -85.11 16.03
CA ALA A 48 -46.46 -84.59 14.66
C ALA A 48 -47.50 -83.44 14.56
N GLY A 49 -48.41 -83.33 15.53
CA GLY A 49 -49.39 -82.23 15.64
C GLY A 49 -48.85 -80.95 16.28
N GLN A 50 -47.62 -80.95 16.81
CA GLN A 50 -46.97 -79.77 17.37
C GLN A 50 -46.15 -79.06 16.28
N THR A 51 -46.80 -78.13 15.57
CA THR A 51 -46.13 -77.14 14.70
C THR A 51 -44.94 -76.50 15.42
N PRO A 52 -43.75 -76.35 14.80
CA PRO A 52 -42.63 -75.67 15.44
C PRO A 52 -42.99 -74.19 15.62
N LEU A 53 -43.25 -73.80 16.87
CA LEU A 53 -43.30 -72.41 17.31
C LEU A 53 -41.86 -71.88 17.36
N VAL A 54 -41.28 -71.60 16.21
CA VAL A 54 -40.07 -70.75 16.11
C VAL A 54 -40.48 -69.47 15.40
N PRO A 55 -40.51 -68.32 16.10
CA PRO A 55 -40.72 -67.03 15.46
C PRO A 55 -39.62 -66.79 14.43
N SER A 56 -40.02 -66.40 13.22
CA SER A 56 -39.11 -65.87 12.21
C SER A 56 -38.27 -64.75 12.81
N MET A 57 -36.96 -65.01 12.96
CA MET A 57 -35.95 -64.01 13.26
C MET A 57 -36.12 -62.81 12.30
N PRO A 58 -35.97 -61.57 12.76
CA PRO A 58 -35.91 -60.42 11.85
C PRO A 58 -34.74 -60.66 10.90
N SER A 59 -34.99 -60.59 9.59
CA SER A 59 -33.92 -60.54 8.59
C SER A 59 -32.93 -59.45 8.99
N GLU A 60 -31.67 -59.82 9.18
CA GLU A 60 -30.56 -58.86 9.27
C GLU A 60 -30.71 -57.85 8.13
N PRO A 61 -30.48 -56.54 8.36
CA PRO A 61 -30.52 -55.57 7.27
C PRO A 61 -29.49 -55.99 6.22
N ALA A 62 -29.99 -56.43 5.07
CA ALA A 62 -29.18 -56.94 3.97
C ALA A 62 -27.99 -56.01 3.71
N ALA A 63 -26.77 -56.56 3.77
CA ALA A 63 -25.55 -55.83 3.47
C ALA A 63 -25.71 -55.11 2.11
N PRO A 64 -25.51 -53.78 2.04
CA PRO A 64 -25.82 -53.02 0.84
C PRO A 64 -24.96 -53.52 -0.34
N SER A 65 -25.62 -53.83 -1.47
CA SER A 65 -24.96 -54.29 -2.71
C SER A 65 -23.70 -53.47 -3.04
N ALA A 66 -22.61 -54.12 -3.44
CA ALA A 66 -21.29 -53.50 -3.67
C ALA A 66 -21.30 -52.21 -4.53
N GLY A 67 -22.21 -52.11 -5.51
CA GLY A 67 -22.39 -50.91 -6.33
C GLY A 67 -23.00 -49.70 -5.58
N LYS A 68 -23.88 -49.94 -4.61
CA LYS A 68 -24.40 -48.90 -3.70
C LYS A 68 -23.31 -48.46 -2.73
N GLN A 69 -22.54 -49.39 -2.14
CA GLN A 69 -21.41 -49.05 -1.26
C GLN A 69 -20.34 -48.19 -1.97
N GLN A 70 -19.99 -48.50 -3.22
CA GLN A 70 -19.03 -47.70 -3.99
C GLN A 70 -19.54 -46.29 -4.31
N ARG A 71 -20.82 -46.11 -4.64
CA ARG A 71 -21.43 -44.78 -4.84
C ARG A 71 -21.45 -43.95 -3.56
N TRP A 72 -21.77 -44.59 -2.43
CA TRP A 72 -21.76 -43.94 -1.11
C TRP A 72 -20.34 -43.55 -0.70
N MET A 73 -19.36 -44.41 -0.94
CA MET A 73 -17.95 -44.13 -0.68
C MET A 73 -17.39 -43.01 -1.58
N ARG A 74 -17.77 -42.96 -2.88
CA ARG A 74 -17.40 -41.83 -3.77
C ARG A 74 -18.05 -40.52 -3.33
N ARG A 75 -19.33 -40.53 -2.92
CA ARG A 75 -20.04 -39.36 -2.41
C ARG A 75 -19.47 -38.88 -1.07
N ALA A 76 -19.09 -39.81 -0.18
CA ALA A 76 -18.42 -39.51 1.08
C ALA A 76 -17.01 -38.93 0.85
N LYS A 77 -16.22 -39.51 -0.07
CA LYS A 77 -14.89 -38.96 -0.45
C LYS A 77 -15.01 -37.56 -1.04
N TRP A 78 -15.97 -37.33 -1.93
CA TRP A 78 -16.20 -36.01 -2.51
C TRP A 78 -16.70 -35.01 -1.47
N ARG A 79 -17.65 -35.39 -0.61
CA ARG A 79 -18.11 -34.57 0.51
C ARG A 79 -16.98 -34.23 1.48
N ASN A 80 -16.07 -35.17 1.76
CA ASN A 80 -14.91 -34.91 2.61
C ASN A 80 -13.93 -33.94 1.93
N ARG A 81 -13.61 -34.13 0.64
CA ARG A 81 -12.76 -33.19 -0.12
C ARG A 81 -13.36 -31.79 -0.19
N VAL A 82 -14.67 -31.68 -0.43
CA VAL A 82 -15.39 -30.41 -0.42
C VAL A 82 -15.38 -29.80 0.99
N SER A 83 -15.62 -30.59 2.04
CA SER A 83 -15.56 -30.08 3.42
C SER A 83 -14.16 -29.61 3.81
N THR A 84 -13.10 -30.33 3.42
CA THR A 84 -11.71 -29.90 3.64
C THR A 84 -11.41 -28.62 2.87
N ALA A 85 -11.83 -28.53 1.61
CA ALA A 85 -11.67 -27.34 0.80
C ALA A 85 -12.42 -26.14 1.40
N VAL A 86 -13.65 -26.34 1.89
CA VAL A 86 -14.45 -25.31 2.58
C VAL A 86 -13.79 -24.91 3.89
N ASN A 87 -13.30 -25.85 4.70
CA ASN A 87 -12.61 -25.53 5.95
C ASN A 87 -11.32 -24.74 5.71
N LEU A 88 -10.53 -25.12 4.70
CA LEU A 88 -9.33 -24.37 4.30
C LEU A 88 -9.69 -22.98 3.78
N LEU A 89 -10.77 -22.84 3.00
CA LEU A 89 -11.26 -21.56 2.53
C LEU A 89 -11.73 -20.67 3.70
N CYS A 90 -12.50 -21.23 4.65
CA CYS A 90 -12.93 -20.51 5.85
C CYS A 90 -11.73 -20.07 6.71
N ALA A 91 -10.75 -20.96 6.93
CA ALA A 91 -9.53 -20.62 7.65
C ALA A 91 -8.73 -19.53 6.93
N PHE A 92 -8.63 -19.59 5.60
CA PHE A 92 -7.99 -18.56 4.79
C PHE A 92 -8.70 -17.21 4.92
N ILE A 93 -10.03 -17.18 4.85
CA ILE A 93 -10.84 -15.96 5.01
C ILE A 93 -10.65 -15.38 6.42
N LEU A 94 -10.71 -16.21 7.47
CA LEU A 94 -10.46 -15.78 8.84
C LEU A 94 -9.05 -15.19 8.99
N LEU A 95 -8.04 -15.84 8.41
CA LEU A 95 -6.68 -15.33 8.38
C LEU A 95 -6.57 -13.99 7.64
N SER A 96 -7.25 -13.83 6.50
CA SER A 96 -7.29 -12.55 5.76
C SER A 96 -7.90 -11.44 6.61
N ILE A 97 -9.03 -11.70 7.29
CA ILE A 97 -9.70 -10.72 8.16
C ILE A 97 -8.78 -10.31 9.32
N LEU A 98 -8.21 -11.29 10.02
CA LEU A 98 -7.26 -11.03 11.11
C LEU A 98 -6.04 -10.26 10.62
N SER A 99 -5.54 -10.60 9.44
CA SER A 99 -4.42 -9.90 8.82
C SER A 99 -4.78 -8.46 8.42
N GLY A 100 -5.99 -8.21 7.93
CA GLY A 100 -6.48 -6.86 7.62
C GLY A 100 -6.57 -5.99 8.87
N ILE A 101 -7.11 -6.53 9.97
CA ILE A 101 -7.15 -5.83 11.27
C ILE A 101 -5.73 -5.54 11.76
N ALA A 102 -4.84 -6.54 11.74
CA ALA A 102 -3.45 -6.36 12.15
C ALA A 102 -2.73 -5.31 11.28
N THR A 103 -2.97 -5.30 9.97
CA THR A 103 -2.39 -4.32 9.04
C THR A 103 -2.91 -2.91 9.31
N GLY A 104 -4.23 -2.77 9.52
CA GLY A 104 -4.85 -1.50 9.89
C GLY A 104 -4.30 -0.95 11.20
N LEU A 105 -4.08 -1.81 12.20
CA LEU A 105 -3.45 -1.42 13.46
C LEU A 105 -1.97 -1.04 13.28
N LEU A 106 -1.21 -1.83 12.53
CA LEU A 106 0.21 -1.58 12.31
C LEU A 106 0.47 -0.23 11.62
N TYR A 107 -0.32 0.10 10.59
CA TYR A 107 -0.08 1.30 9.77
C TYR A 107 -0.94 2.51 10.13
N GLY A 108 -2.10 2.31 10.75
CA GLY A 108 -3.07 3.36 11.06
C GLY A 108 -3.10 3.86 12.51
N VAL A 109 -2.47 3.16 13.46
CA VAL A 109 -2.43 3.62 14.86
C VAL A 109 -1.45 4.80 15.03
N GLY A 110 -1.83 5.79 15.84
CA GLY A 110 -1.00 6.94 16.18
C GLY A 110 -1.44 8.27 15.56
N GLY A 111 -2.60 8.32 14.89
CA GLY A 111 -3.11 9.54 14.24
C GLY A 111 -2.07 10.11 13.28
N SER A 112 -1.71 11.39 13.43
CA SER A 112 -0.70 12.05 12.58
C SER A 112 0.71 11.44 12.64
N SER A 113 0.98 10.54 13.59
CA SER A 113 2.23 9.78 13.71
C SER A 113 2.17 8.38 13.08
N SER A 114 0.99 7.99 12.56
CA SER A 114 0.76 6.74 11.87
C SER A 114 1.60 6.64 10.60
N THR A 115 1.91 5.42 10.15
CA THR A 115 2.63 5.23 8.89
C THR A 115 1.81 5.74 7.71
N ASN A 116 0.48 5.60 7.76
CA ASN A 116 -0.43 6.08 6.72
C ASN A 116 -0.31 7.59 6.48
N ASP A 117 -0.20 8.38 7.54
CA ASP A 117 -0.11 9.84 7.43
C ASP A 117 1.32 10.33 7.21
N ARG A 118 2.29 9.62 7.79
CA ARG A 118 3.70 10.02 7.75
C ARG A 118 4.37 9.67 6.43
N LEU A 119 4.08 8.50 5.86
CA LEU A 119 4.71 8.04 4.62
C LEU A 119 4.56 9.05 3.46
N PRO A 120 3.34 9.51 3.09
CA PRO A 120 3.19 10.50 2.02
C PRO A 120 3.83 11.84 2.37
N ARG A 121 3.80 12.26 3.64
CA ARG A 121 4.45 13.51 4.10
C ARG A 121 5.96 13.46 3.91
N VAL A 122 6.63 12.39 4.36
CA VAL A 122 8.09 12.23 4.25
C VAL A 122 8.50 12.16 2.78
N LEU A 123 7.80 11.34 1.98
CA LEU A 123 8.15 11.19 0.57
C LEU A 123 7.83 12.46 -0.24
N GLY A 124 6.74 13.15 0.07
CA GLY A 124 6.43 14.47 -0.50
C GLY A 124 7.45 15.54 -0.12
N THR A 125 7.91 15.53 1.13
CA THR A 125 9.02 16.40 1.58
C THR A 125 10.30 16.10 0.81
N ALA A 126 10.66 14.82 0.64
CA ALA A 126 11.84 14.45 -0.12
C ALA A 126 11.76 14.93 -1.58
N VAL A 127 10.59 14.78 -2.23
CA VAL A 127 10.36 15.29 -3.59
C VAL A 127 10.51 16.81 -3.64
N GLY A 128 9.74 17.54 -2.84
CA GLY A 128 9.74 19.01 -2.87
C GLY A 128 11.06 19.64 -2.45
N MET A 129 11.94 18.90 -1.76
CA MET A 129 13.27 19.37 -1.38
C MET A 129 14.38 19.02 -2.37
N THR A 130 14.21 18.01 -3.22
CA THR A 130 15.28 17.52 -4.12
C THR A 130 15.00 17.76 -5.59
N VAL A 131 13.79 18.21 -5.92
CA VAL A 131 13.33 18.42 -7.29
C VAL A 131 12.73 19.82 -7.42
N PRO A 132 13.30 20.67 -8.27
CA PRO A 132 12.78 22.01 -8.47
C PRO A 132 11.32 22.03 -8.91
N ASN A 133 10.52 22.88 -8.27
CA ASN A 133 9.10 23.13 -8.56
C ASN A 133 8.20 21.87 -8.64
N LEU A 134 8.58 20.75 -8.02
CA LEU A 134 7.75 19.55 -7.99
C LEU A 134 7.07 19.38 -6.62
N ASN A 135 5.75 19.30 -6.63
CA ASN A 135 4.93 19.20 -5.45
C ASN A 135 4.14 17.89 -5.45
N VAL A 136 3.93 17.33 -4.26
CA VAL A 136 3.09 16.14 -4.04
C VAL A 136 1.82 16.62 -3.34
N GLU A 137 0.71 16.65 -4.07
CA GLU A 137 -0.52 17.32 -3.61
C GLU A 137 -1.52 16.32 -3.00
N SER A 138 -2.21 15.59 -3.87
CA SER A 138 -3.37 14.79 -3.51
C SER A 138 -3.16 13.33 -3.89
N GLY A 139 -3.65 12.45 -3.03
CA GLY A 139 -3.47 11.03 -3.23
C GLY A 139 -4.27 10.21 -2.23
N VAL A 140 -4.14 8.91 -2.38
CA VAL A 140 -4.81 7.95 -1.51
C VAL A 140 -3.78 6.98 -0.97
N VAL A 141 -3.92 6.67 0.31
CA VAL A 141 -3.21 5.58 0.98
C VAL A 141 -4.23 4.48 1.26
N ASN A 142 -3.94 3.26 0.81
CA ASN A 142 -4.78 2.09 1.02
C ASN A 142 -4.00 1.02 1.80
N THR A 143 -4.57 0.61 2.92
CA THR A 143 -4.13 -0.57 3.67
C THR A 143 -4.81 -1.81 3.09
N GLY A 144 -4.00 -2.80 2.69
CA GLY A 144 -4.47 -4.08 2.20
C GLY A 144 -4.43 -5.19 3.26
N PHE A 145 -4.63 -6.42 2.82
CA PHE A 145 -4.35 -7.61 3.63
C PHE A 145 -2.85 -7.94 3.62
N TYR A 146 -2.41 -8.75 4.57
CA TYR A 146 -1.05 -9.31 4.64
C TYR A 146 0.04 -8.23 4.75
N PHE A 147 -0.15 -7.26 5.64
CA PHE A 147 0.82 -6.21 5.95
C PHE A 147 1.23 -5.40 4.72
N ASN A 148 0.26 -5.18 3.83
CA ASN A 148 0.42 -4.40 2.62
C ASN A 148 -0.12 -2.99 2.82
N LEU A 149 0.66 -2.00 2.41
CA LEU A 149 0.28 -0.61 2.35
C LEU A 149 0.66 -0.08 0.97
N SER A 150 -0.28 0.58 0.30
CA SER A 150 -0.05 1.21 -0.99
C SER A 150 -0.41 2.69 -0.90
N MET A 151 0.37 3.53 -1.57
CA MET A 151 0.06 4.94 -1.73
C MET A 151 0.16 5.31 -3.21
N ASN A 152 -0.71 6.21 -3.65
CA ASN A 152 -0.66 6.77 -4.98
C ASN A 152 -1.02 8.26 -4.90
N TYR A 153 -0.03 9.12 -5.10
CA TYR A 153 -0.16 10.57 -5.02
C TYR A 153 0.17 11.22 -6.34
N LYS A 154 -0.58 12.25 -6.71
CA LYS A 154 -0.33 13.07 -7.88
C LYS A 154 0.85 14.00 -7.61
N MET A 155 1.72 14.11 -8.60
CA MET A 155 2.83 15.05 -8.63
C MET A 155 2.53 16.14 -9.66
N SER A 156 2.68 17.39 -9.28
CA SER A 156 2.40 18.57 -10.09
C SER A 156 3.50 19.62 -9.95
N LYS A 157 3.59 20.51 -10.93
CA LYS A 157 4.38 21.74 -10.85
C LYS A 157 3.50 22.96 -11.07
N ARG A 158 3.95 24.14 -10.64
CA ARG A 158 3.22 25.40 -10.85
C ARG A 158 3.87 26.23 -11.97
N VAL A 159 3.10 26.59 -12.99
CA VAL A 159 3.52 27.52 -14.06
C VAL A 159 2.48 28.63 -14.17
N GLY A 160 2.90 29.85 -13.84
CA GLY A 160 2.02 30.97 -13.54
C GLY A 160 1.10 30.64 -12.35
N TYR A 161 -0.21 30.77 -12.53
CA TYR A 161 -1.19 30.31 -11.52
C TYR A 161 -1.80 28.94 -11.84
N GLY A 162 -1.36 28.29 -12.92
CA GLY A 162 -1.78 26.94 -13.29
C GLY A 162 -0.93 25.87 -12.61
N ASN A 163 -1.57 24.75 -12.25
CA ASN A 163 -0.87 23.54 -11.82
C ASN A 163 -0.90 22.51 -12.96
N GLU A 164 0.27 22.07 -13.39
CA GLU A 164 0.41 21.04 -14.41
C GLU A 164 0.67 19.67 -13.74
N LEU A 165 -0.12 18.67 -14.12
CA LEU A 165 0.00 17.31 -13.60
C LEU A 165 1.08 16.55 -14.37
N LEU A 166 2.19 16.24 -13.69
CA LEU A 166 3.35 15.59 -14.31
C LEU A 166 3.37 14.07 -14.16
N GLY A 167 2.71 13.54 -13.12
CA GLY A 167 2.79 12.12 -12.86
C GLY A 167 2.21 11.68 -11.53
N ASN A 168 2.56 10.46 -11.14
CA ASN A 168 2.19 9.85 -9.88
C ASN A 168 3.40 9.34 -9.11
N LEU A 169 3.40 9.57 -7.80
CA LEU A 169 4.28 8.96 -6.83
C LEU A 169 3.58 7.73 -6.23
N ARG A 170 4.08 6.54 -6.57
CA ARG A 170 3.58 5.25 -6.06
C ARG A 170 4.52 4.69 -5.00
N GLY A 171 3.99 4.38 -3.83
CA GLY A 171 4.72 3.68 -2.78
C GLY A 171 4.01 2.36 -2.48
N GLU A 172 4.77 1.28 -2.44
CA GLU A 172 4.29 -0.02 -1.98
C GLU A 172 5.15 -0.45 -0.80
N MET A 173 4.51 -0.74 0.32
CA MET A 173 5.16 -1.23 1.52
C MET A 173 4.59 -2.59 1.87
N ARG A 174 5.48 -3.59 1.98
CA ARG A 174 5.15 -4.94 2.44
C ARG A 174 6.03 -5.31 3.60
N PHE A 175 5.48 -5.66 4.74
CA PHE A 175 6.26 -5.96 5.95
C PHE A 175 7.27 -4.85 6.29
N ASN A 176 6.86 -3.59 6.17
CA ASN A 176 7.69 -2.38 6.36
C ASN A 176 8.83 -2.18 5.34
N LEU A 177 8.91 -3.02 4.31
CA LEU A 177 9.84 -2.84 3.20
C LEU A 177 9.17 -1.96 2.14
N LEU A 178 9.66 -0.73 2.05
CA LEU A 178 9.17 0.27 1.11
C LEU A 178 9.86 0.13 -0.25
N ASN A 179 9.05 0.11 -1.29
CA ASN A 179 9.44 0.36 -2.67
C ASN A 179 8.73 1.62 -3.16
N VAL A 180 9.45 2.49 -3.87
CA VAL A 180 8.88 3.72 -4.41
C VAL A 180 9.15 3.80 -5.89
N LYS A 181 8.12 4.19 -6.65
CA LYS A 181 8.18 4.40 -8.09
C LYS A 181 7.60 5.77 -8.42
N ARG A 182 8.28 6.45 -9.34
CA ARG A 182 7.82 7.69 -9.95
C ARG A 182 7.34 7.36 -11.35
N GLU A 183 6.08 7.63 -11.64
CA GLU A 183 5.48 7.41 -12.95
C GLU A 183 5.17 8.75 -13.58
N TRP A 184 5.74 9.00 -14.75
CA TRP A 184 5.60 10.26 -15.47
C TRP A 184 4.58 10.11 -16.59
N PHE A 185 3.73 11.10 -16.78
CA PHE A 185 2.84 11.16 -17.93
C PHE A 185 3.59 11.66 -19.15
N ALA A 186 3.33 11.06 -20.33
CA ALA A 186 3.89 11.47 -21.62
C ALA A 186 5.44 11.65 -21.69
N GLY A 187 6.21 10.94 -20.84
CA GLY A 187 7.67 11.11 -20.72
C GLY A 187 8.11 12.32 -19.88
N GLY A 188 7.16 12.96 -19.19
CA GLY A 188 7.18 14.33 -18.69
C GLY A 188 7.97 14.62 -17.42
N HIS A 189 9.21 14.16 -17.30
CA HIS A 189 10.14 14.89 -16.44
C HIS A 189 11.58 14.83 -16.95
N GLN A 190 11.84 15.65 -17.96
CA GLN A 190 13.15 16.23 -18.19
C GLN A 190 13.07 17.68 -17.73
N SER A 191 13.09 17.93 -16.41
CA SER A 191 13.28 19.30 -15.93
C SER A 191 14.64 19.76 -16.42
N SER A 192 14.63 20.71 -17.36
CA SER A 192 15.81 21.41 -17.86
C SER A 192 16.37 22.41 -16.83
N LEU A 193 15.75 22.51 -15.65
CA LEU A 193 16.16 23.43 -14.60
C LEU A 193 17.46 22.95 -13.96
N TYR A 194 18.43 23.85 -13.94
CA TYR A 194 19.71 23.65 -13.29
C TYR A 194 20.16 24.95 -12.61
N PHE A 195 21.10 24.81 -11.68
CA PHE A 195 21.71 25.91 -10.97
C PHE A 195 23.24 25.84 -11.06
N ALA A 196 23.89 27.00 -11.07
CA ALA A 196 25.31 27.13 -10.83
C ALA A 196 25.53 27.68 -9.42
N TYR A 197 26.53 27.14 -8.73
CA TYR A 197 26.91 27.64 -7.41
C TYR A 197 27.78 28.92 -7.56
N PRO A 198 27.61 29.94 -6.70
CA PRO A 198 28.23 31.27 -6.86
C PRO A 198 29.76 31.32 -7.02
N ASP A 199 30.49 30.43 -6.38
CA ASP A 199 31.96 30.40 -6.38
C ASP A 199 32.59 29.82 -7.66
N ALA A 200 31.78 29.55 -8.70
CA ALA A 200 32.20 28.88 -9.94
C ALA A 200 33.26 29.61 -10.79
N LYS A 201 33.68 30.81 -10.40
CA LYS A 201 34.57 31.66 -11.23
C LYS A 201 36.01 31.14 -11.29
N GLN A 202 36.47 30.35 -10.31
CA GLN A 202 37.89 30.00 -10.18
C GLN A 202 38.28 28.66 -10.83
N THR A 203 37.34 27.75 -11.09
CA THR A 203 37.68 26.34 -11.43
C THR A 203 37.26 25.92 -12.86
N VAL A 204 36.55 26.79 -13.58
CA VAL A 204 36.00 26.49 -14.91
C VAL A 204 36.95 26.98 -16.02
N THR A 205 37.25 26.10 -16.98
CA THR A 205 38.06 26.40 -18.18
C THR A 205 37.40 27.48 -19.03
N GLU A 206 38.19 28.32 -19.71
CA GLU A 206 37.68 29.41 -20.58
C GLU A 206 36.70 28.90 -21.64
N GLU A 207 36.96 27.74 -22.25
CA GLU A 207 36.05 27.10 -23.21
C GLU A 207 34.69 26.74 -22.59
N LYS A 208 34.68 26.20 -21.37
CA LYS A 208 33.43 25.91 -20.65
C LYS A 208 32.68 27.21 -20.32
N ARG A 209 33.39 28.28 -19.95
CA ARG A 209 32.78 29.59 -19.67
C ARG A 209 32.10 30.17 -20.92
N GLN A 210 32.75 30.07 -22.08
CA GLN A 210 32.18 30.50 -23.36
C GLN A 210 30.96 29.68 -23.75
N ASN A 211 31.03 28.35 -23.63
CA ASN A 211 29.89 27.46 -23.90
C ASN A 211 28.71 27.74 -22.96
N GLN A 212 28.98 28.03 -21.69
CA GLN A 212 27.95 28.45 -20.73
C GLN A 212 27.30 29.78 -21.13
N GLY A 213 28.10 30.78 -21.52
CA GLY A 213 27.58 32.06 -22.02
C GLY A 213 26.67 31.89 -23.24
N ILE A 214 27.06 31.05 -24.22
CA ILE A 214 26.25 30.75 -25.40
C ILE A 214 24.91 30.10 -25.01
N SER A 215 24.93 29.17 -24.05
CA SER A 215 23.72 28.52 -23.53
C SER A 215 22.79 29.53 -22.85
N ASP A 216 23.36 30.40 -22.02
CA ASP A 216 22.62 31.39 -21.24
C ASP A 216 22.00 32.46 -22.17
N ASP A 217 22.74 32.94 -23.18
CA ASP A 217 22.23 33.82 -24.25
C ASP A 217 21.09 33.16 -25.04
N GLY A 218 21.18 31.85 -25.27
CA GLY A 218 20.13 31.06 -25.91
C GLY A 218 18.82 31.08 -25.12
N VAL A 219 18.89 30.99 -23.79
CA VAL A 219 17.71 31.08 -22.91
C VAL A 219 17.08 32.46 -22.96
N TRP A 220 17.88 33.53 -22.84
CA TRP A 220 17.36 34.89 -22.92
C TRP A 220 16.71 35.19 -24.28
N LYS A 221 17.35 34.76 -25.37
CA LYS A 221 16.78 34.87 -26.72
C LYS A 221 15.47 34.09 -26.87
N ALA A 222 15.33 32.93 -26.22
CA ALA A 222 14.06 32.20 -26.22
C ALA A 222 12.94 33.01 -25.52
N LEU A 223 13.22 33.60 -24.36
CA LEU A 223 12.27 34.50 -23.67
C LEU A 223 11.92 35.76 -24.48
N GLU A 224 12.87 36.30 -25.25
CA GLU A 224 12.61 37.39 -26.21
C GLU A 224 11.66 36.98 -27.34
N MET A 225 11.82 35.76 -27.88
CA MET A 225 11.02 35.25 -28.98
C MET A 225 9.60 34.85 -28.57
N LEU A 226 9.38 34.45 -27.32
CA LEU A 226 8.05 34.14 -26.80
C LEU A 226 7.15 35.38 -26.85
N PRO A 227 5.89 35.28 -27.31
CA PRO A 227 5.00 36.43 -27.47
C PRO A 227 4.55 36.99 -26.11
N GLU A 228 3.98 38.20 -26.12
CA GLU A 228 3.18 38.66 -24.98
C GLU A 228 1.95 37.77 -24.80
N GLY A 229 1.46 37.64 -23.55
CA GLY A 229 0.38 36.70 -23.23
C GLY A 229 0.85 35.26 -22.97
N THR A 230 2.10 35.07 -22.60
CA THR A 230 2.64 33.80 -22.08
C THR A 230 3.14 33.96 -20.65
N VAL A 231 3.16 32.85 -19.92
CA VAL A 231 3.80 32.71 -18.62
C VAL A 231 4.92 31.69 -18.74
N SER A 232 6.01 31.90 -18.01
CA SER A 232 7.14 30.98 -18.04
C SER A 232 7.60 30.60 -16.64
N GLU A 233 8.24 29.46 -16.54
CA GLU A 233 9.03 29.01 -15.41
C GLU A 233 10.51 29.23 -15.74
N LEU A 234 11.24 29.86 -14.83
CA LEU A 234 12.64 30.17 -15.00
C LEU A 234 13.40 29.84 -13.72
N ALA A 235 14.43 29.00 -13.81
CA ALA A 235 15.42 28.91 -12.76
C ALA A 235 16.49 30.00 -12.98
N ILE A 236 16.84 30.71 -11.91
CA ILE A 236 17.92 31.70 -11.88
C ILE A 236 18.94 31.31 -10.81
N SER A 237 20.21 31.31 -11.19
CA SER A 237 21.34 31.21 -10.26
C SER A 237 21.78 32.60 -9.83
N LEU A 238 22.20 32.74 -8.58
CA LEU A 238 22.64 34.01 -7.99
C LEU A 238 24.16 34.12 -7.97
N ASP A 239 24.68 35.32 -7.77
CA ASP A 239 26.11 35.64 -7.68
C ASP A 239 26.72 35.41 -6.30
N ALA A 240 25.89 35.18 -5.28
CA ALA A 240 26.25 34.77 -3.93
C ALA A 240 25.11 33.96 -3.28
N THR A 241 25.34 33.50 -2.05
CA THR A 241 24.28 32.96 -1.19
C THR A 241 23.62 34.10 -0.41
N TYR A 242 22.30 34.16 -0.37
CA TYR A 242 21.52 35.22 0.27
C TYR A 242 20.53 34.66 1.28
N SER A 243 20.20 35.41 2.34
CA SER A 243 19.02 35.12 3.14
C SER A 243 17.75 35.35 2.30
N LEU A 244 16.62 34.78 2.72
CA LEU A 244 15.38 35.00 2.01
C LEU A 244 14.91 36.46 2.11
N GLU A 245 15.22 37.17 3.19
CA GLU A 245 14.92 38.60 3.32
C GLU A 245 15.72 39.45 2.34
N GLU A 246 17.01 39.14 2.15
CA GLU A 246 17.86 39.76 1.12
C GLU A 246 17.26 39.52 -0.28
N ILE A 247 16.86 38.28 -0.58
CA ILE A 247 16.19 37.93 -1.84
C ILE A 247 14.90 38.73 -2.04
N TYR A 248 14.08 38.89 -1.00
CA TYR A 248 12.85 39.66 -1.13
C TYR A 248 13.12 41.14 -1.36
N ALA A 249 14.14 41.71 -0.73
CA ALA A 249 14.55 43.09 -0.98
C ALA A 249 15.03 43.31 -2.43
N MET A 250 15.66 42.30 -3.04
CA MET A 250 16.16 42.36 -4.42
C MET A 250 15.06 42.21 -5.48
N PHE A 251 14.07 41.34 -5.23
CA PHE A 251 13.17 40.85 -6.29
C PHE A 251 11.68 41.16 -6.08
N ASN A 252 11.25 41.75 -4.97
CA ASN A 252 9.82 42.00 -4.69
C ASN A 252 9.12 42.98 -5.64
N ASN A 253 9.88 43.73 -6.45
CA ASN A 253 9.38 44.70 -7.41
C ASN A 253 9.05 44.08 -8.77
N TYR A 254 9.43 42.82 -9.01
CA TYR A 254 9.07 42.08 -10.21
C TYR A 254 7.69 41.43 -10.04
N ASP A 255 6.88 41.46 -11.10
CA ASP A 255 5.62 40.73 -11.15
C ASP A 255 5.86 39.23 -11.39
N MET A 256 6.31 38.55 -10.34
CA MET A 256 6.59 37.11 -10.35
C MET A 256 6.40 36.49 -8.96
N ASP A 257 6.20 35.18 -8.94
CA ASP A 257 6.17 34.37 -7.72
C ASP A 257 7.40 33.46 -7.68
N VAL A 258 8.01 33.31 -6.51
CA VAL A 258 9.01 32.24 -6.28
C VAL A 258 8.27 30.94 -5.97
N VAL A 259 8.53 29.89 -6.76
CA VAL A 259 7.94 28.56 -6.58
C VAL A 259 8.88 27.59 -5.88
N TRP A 260 10.19 27.85 -5.91
CA TRP A 260 11.20 26.99 -5.31
C TRP A 260 12.49 27.73 -5.01
N TYR A 261 13.16 27.36 -3.91
CA TYR A 261 14.42 27.96 -3.47
C TYR A 261 15.52 26.90 -3.46
N ALA A 262 16.67 27.18 -4.07
CA ALA A 262 17.88 26.37 -3.98
C ALA A 262 18.68 26.80 -2.75
N PHE A 263 18.87 25.93 -1.77
CA PHE A 263 19.53 26.26 -0.50
C PHE A 263 20.95 25.72 -0.47
N ASP A 264 21.87 26.55 0.02
CA ASP A 264 23.21 26.12 0.40
C ASP A 264 23.15 25.32 1.69
N THR A 265 23.70 24.12 1.64
CA THR A 265 23.81 23.22 2.78
C THR A 265 25.25 22.73 2.99
N GLY A 266 26.23 23.41 2.38
CA GLY A 266 27.66 23.15 2.50
C GLY A 266 28.21 22.07 1.57
N LEU A 267 27.35 21.32 0.87
CA LEU A 267 27.75 20.21 0.00
C LEU A 267 27.70 20.57 -1.49
N GLU A 268 26.87 21.54 -1.86
CA GLU A 268 26.64 22.02 -3.23
C GLU A 268 27.94 22.53 -3.89
N GLN A 269 28.84 23.14 -3.11
CA GLN A 269 30.14 23.62 -3.58
C GLN A 269 31.03 22.47 -4.12
N THR A 270 30.81 21.23 -3.69
CA THR A 270 31.61 20.08 -4.17
C THR A 270 31.26 19.69 -5.61
N SER A 271 30.01 19.94 -6.04
CA SER A 271 29.58 19.73 -7.43
C SER A 271 30.16 20.79 -8.36
N GLU A 272 30.25 22.02 -7.87
CA GLU A 272 30.94 23.11 -8.57
C GLU A 272 32.41 22.78 -8.81
N LYS A 273 33.15 22.30 -7.81
CA LYS A 273 34.58 21.95 -7.96
C LYS A 273 34.83 20.89 -9.05
N ARG A 274 33.80 20.14 -9.43
CA ARG A 274 33.82 19.14 -10.53
C ARG A 274 33.41 19.75 -11.88
N GLY A 275 33.03 21.02 -11.91
CA GLY A 275 32.54 21.77 -13.06
C GLY A 275 31.13 21.39 -13.48
N ASN A 276 30.31 20.86 -12.57
CA ASN A 276 28.96 20.38 -12.84
C ASN A 276 27.91 21.42 -12.43
N VAL A 277 26.80 21.46 -13.17
CA VAL A 277 25.60 22.17 -12.75
C VAL A 277 24.79 21.31 -11.77
N LEU A 278 24.07 21.97 -10.88
CA LEU A 278 23.18 21.35 -9.90
C LEU A 278 21.80 21.23 -10.52
N SER A 279 21.40 20.01 -10.90
CA SER A 279 20.05 19.71 -11.35
C SER A 279 19.32 18.84 -10.35
N GLY A 280 17.98 18.78 -10.46
CA GLY A 280 17.21 17.80 -9.74
C GLY A 280 17.74 16.38 -9.96
N TRP A 281 17.52 15.50 -8.98
CA TRP A 281 17.85 14.06 -9.02
C TRP A 281 19.33 13.68 -8.96
N SER A 282 20.27 14.61 -9.11
CA SER A 282 21.70 14.32 -8.88
C SER A 282 21.97 13.84 -7.44
N GLY A 283 21.07 14.18 -6.51
CA GLY A 283 21.24 14.02 -5.06
C GLY A 283 22.09 15.13 -4.43
N GLU A 284 22.59 16.04 -5.27
CA GLU A 284 23.47 17.14 -4.88
C GLU A 284 22.70 18.46 -4.73
N LEU A 285 21.58 18.63 -5.45
CA LEU A 285 20.69 19.79 -5.34
C LEU A 285 19.69 19.63 -4.20
N TRP A 286 19.69 20.59 -3.28
CA TRP A 286 18.74 20.68 -2.18
C TRP A 286 18.09 22.05 -2.12
N GLY A 287 16.82 22.06 -1.77
CA GLY A 287 16.01 23.26 -1.75
C GLY A 287 14.65 23.00 -1.12
N MET A 288 13.66 23.84 -1.43
CA MET A 288 12.29 23.64 -0.97
C MET A 288 11.30 24.46 -1.80
N SER A 289 10.16 23.87 -2.14
CA SER A 289 9.06 24.63 -2.75
C SER A 289 8.37 25.54 -1.75
N ASP A 290 7.82 26.65 -2.24
CA ASP A 290 7.02 27.59 -1.46
C ASP A 290 5.82 26.89 -0.79
N SER A 291 5.17 25.99 -1.53
CA SER A 291 4.02 25.22 -1.05
C SER A 291 4.41 24.22 0.05
N LEU A 292 5.61 23.63 -0.02
CA LEU A 292 6.08 22.73 1.03
C LEU A 292 6.47 23.50 2.29
N MET A 293 7.03 24.71 2.17
CA MET A 293 7.32 25.56 3.33
C MET A 293 6.06 25.83 4.17
N LEU A 294 4.91 26.07 3.52
CA LEU A 294 3.62 26.26 4.21
C LEU A 294 3.24 25.08 5.11
N GLN A 295 3.68 23.86 4.80
CA GLN A 295 3.37 22.68 5.61
C GLN A 295 4.15 22.64 6.94
N TYR A 296 5.30 23.30 6.99
CA TYR A 296 6.18 23.31 8.16
C TYR A 296 6.06 24.59 9.00
N VAL A 297 5.59 25.68 8.41
CA VAL A 297 5.31 26.88 9.19
C VAL A 297 3.99 26.75 9.93
N LYS A 298 4.06 26.76 11.27
CA LYS A 298 2.89 26.69 12.17
C LYS A 298 2.15 28.02 12.28
N ARG A 299 1.74 28.62 11.15
CA ARG A 299 0.98 29.87 11.11
C ARG A 299 -0.05 29.85 9.98
N ASN A 300 -1.11 30.66 10.11
CA ASN A 300 -2.10 30.83 9.05
C ASN A 300 -1.55 31.75 7.95
N GLY A 301 -1.02 31.14 6.89
CA GLY A 301 -0.55 31.84 5.68
C GLY A 301 0.90 32.33 5.79
N LEU A 302 1.59 32.28 4.66
CA LEU A 302 2.89 32.93 4.46
C LEU A 302 2.73 34.00 3.38
N GLN A 303 3.42 35.13 3.57
CA GLN A 303 3.58 36.08 2.49
C GLN A 303 4.48 35.47 1.40
N VAL A 304 4.15 35.72 0.12
CA VAL A 304 4.99 35.29 -1.01
C VAL A 304 6.36 35.93 -0.88
N TRP A 305 6.39 37.25 -0.74
CA TRP A 305 7.60 38.08 -0.56
C TRP A 305 7.76 38.53 0.89
N GLY A 306 7.80 37.57 1.82
CA GLY A 306 7.95 37.83 3.25
C GLY A 306 8.17 36.56 4.06
N ASP A 307 8.21 36.72 5.38
CA ASP A 307 8.40 35.63 6.36
C ASP A 307 9.69 34.81 6.15
N GLY A 308 10.77 35.47 5.71
CA GLY A 308 12.06 34.85 5.40
C GLY A 308 12.55 33.90 6.49
N PRO A 309 12.74 34.36 7.74
CA PRO A 309 13.24 33.52 8.84
C PRO A 309 12.36 32.30 9.12
N ALA A 310 11.05 32.41 8.87
CA ALA A 310 10.12 31.30 9.07
C ALA A 310 10.23 30.22 8.00
N LYS A 311 10.40 30.65 6.75
CA LYS A 311 10.63 29.79 5.59
C LYS A 311 11.99 29.11 5.67
N GLU A 312 13.01 29.82 6.12
CA GLU A 312 14.33 29.27 6.44
C GLU A 312 14.24 28.21 7.55
N GLN A 313 13.48 28.49 8.62
CA GLN A 313 13.21 27.51 9.66
C GLN A 313 12.42 26.30 9.15
N ALA A 314 11.47 26.51 8.22
CA ALA A 314 10.71 25.43 7.59
C ALA A 314 11.63 24.49 6.80
N PHE A 315 12.62 25.02 6.09
CA PHE A 315 13.63 24.22 5.40
C PHE A 315 14.40 23.31 6.37
N LEU A 316 14.90 23.88 7.48
CA LEU A 316 15.59 23.09 8.51
C LEU A 316 14.68 22.03 9.15
N GLN A 317 13.40 22.33 9.36
CA GLN A 317 12.44 21.34 9.86
C GLN A 317 12.19 20.21 8.85
N GLY A 318 12.12 20.53 7.55
CA GLY A 318 12.04 19.54 6.47
C GLY A 318 13.22 18.58 6.51
N LEU A 319 14.46 19.09 6.59
CA LEU A 319 15.67 18.26 6.70
C LEU A 319 15.60 17.32 7.91
N LYS A 320 15.22 17.85 9.08
CA LYS A 320 15.08 17.05 10.32
C LYS A 320 13.99 15.98 10.22
N GLU A 321 12.91 16.25 9.51
CA GLU A 321 11.86 15.24 9.27
C GLU A 321 12.36 14.11 8.36
N LEU A 322 13.08 14.46 7.29
CA LEU A 322 13.71 13.49 6.41
C LEU A 322 14.71 12.61 7.17
N GLN A 323 15.50 13.19 8.07
CA GLN A 323 16.50 12.46 8.86
C GLN A 323 15.87 11.39 9.75
N LYS A 324 14.77 11.69 10.44
CA LYS A 324 14.05 10.71 11.27
C LYS A 324 13.60 9.48 10.46
N HIS A 325 13.44 9.64 9.15
CA HIS A 325 12.91 8.65 8.22
C HIS A 325 13.87 8.34 7.07
N GLU A 326 15.18 8.43 7.34
CA GLU A 326 16.25 8.27 6.35
C GLU A 326 16.11 7.00 5.49
N ARG A 327 15.69 5.87 6.08
CA ARG A 327 15.44 4.62 5.35
C ARG A 327 14.43 4.75 4.22
N TRP A 328 13.42 5.62 4.35
CA TRP A 328 12.45 5.90 3.30
C TRP A 328 13.00 6.91 2.29
N VAL A 329 13.76 7.90 2.76
CA VAL A 329 14.40 8.92 1.91
C VAL A 329 15.39 8.27 0.94
N LEU A 330 16.18 7.29 1.39
CA LEU A 330 17.09 6.50 0.56
C LEU A 330 16.40 5.73 -0.59
N LYS A 331 15.06 5.60 -0.58
CA LYS A 331 14.30 5.05 -1.72
C LYS A 331 13.98 6.10 -2.80
N MET A 332 14.21 7.38 -2.51
CA MET A 332 13.89 8.51 -3.38
C MET A 332 15.11 9.16 -4.01
N VAL A 333 16.24 9.20 -3.30
CA VAL A 333 17.48 9.85 -3.75
C VAL A 333 18.45 8.82 -4.33
N TYR A 334 19.24 9.24 -5.34
CA TYR A 334 20.20 8.37 -6.02
C TYR A 334 21.52 8.20 -5.26
N THR A 335 21.91 9.22 -4.49
CA THR A 335 23.12 9.24 -3.67
C THR A 335 22.77 9.33 -2.20
N ASP A 336 23.74 9.08 -1.32
CA ASP A 336 23.60 9.35 0.10
C ASP A 336 23.16 10.83 0.31
N PRO A 337 22.01 11.08 0.95
CA PRO A 337 21.52 12.44 1.13
C PRO A 337 22.33 13.22 2.16
N LYS A 338 23.17 12.57 2.98
CA LYS A 338 24.02 13.21 4.01
C LYS A 338 23.24 14.17 4.91
N LEU A 339 22.04 13.77 5.34
CA LEU A 339 21.08 14.65 6.01
C LEU A 339 21.63 15.27 7.30
N GLN A 340 22.41 14.53 8.09
CA GLN A 340 23.01 15.07 9.32
C GLN A 340 24.00 16.20 9.01
N GLU A 341 24.91 15.99 8.05
CA GLU A 341 25.90 17.00 7.63
C GLU A 341 25.21 18.29 7.14
N ARG A 342 24.15 18.15 6.35
CA ARG A 342 23.33 19.28 5.88
C ARG A 342 22.59 19.98 7.01
N ILE A 343 22.03 19.23 7.96
CA ILE A 343 21.34 19.78 9.13
C ILE A 343 22.31 20.58 10.00
N ASP A 344 23.51 20.06 10.23
CA ASP A 344 24.54 20.72 11.04
C ASP A 344 24.98 22.03 10.38
N TYR A 345 25.29 21.99 9.08
CA TYR A 345 25.65 23.18 8.32
C TYR A 345 24.57 24.27 8.37
N VAL A 346 23.32 23.92 8.04
CA VAL A 346 22.20 24.87 8.01
C VAL A 346 21.86 25.38 9.40
N SER A 347 22.05 24.57 10.44
CA SER A 347 21.85 25.01 11.83
C SER A 347 22.90 26.04 12.29
N GLU A 348 24.12 25.94 11.77
CA GLU A 348 25.23 26.86 12.09
C GLU A 348 25.21 28.14 11.23
N HIS A 349 24.98 28.02 9.92
CA HIS A 349 25.12 29.10 8.95
C HIS A 349 23.79 29.76 8.56
N GLY A 350 22.67 29.18 8.96
CA GLY A 350 21.33 29.55 8.50
C GLY A 350 21.04 28.99 7.10
N ALA A 351 19.75 29.00 6.72
CA ALA A 351 19.34 28.57 5.39
C ALA A 351 19.50 29.73 4.40
N ARG A 352 20.60 29.72 3.63
CA ARG A 352 20.87 30.74 2.59
C ARG A 352 20.61 30.15 1.21
N SER A 353 20.06 30.93 0.29
CA SER A 353 19.72 30.49 -1.05
C SER A 353 20.66 31.07 -2.10
N TYR A 354 21.08 30.24 -3.05
CA TYR A 354 21.93 30.63 -4.18
C TYR A 354 21.21 30.59 -5.52
N GLY A 355 19.90 30.33 -5.52
CA GLY A 355 19.13 30.19 -6.74
C GLY A 355 17.64 30.05 -6.46
N LEU A 356 16.83 30.46 -7.43
CA LEU A 356 15.38 30.49 -7.33
C LEU A 356 14.77 29.86 -8.57
N VAL A 357 13.65 29.18 -8.42
CA VAL A 357 12.72 28.98 -9.52
C VAL A 357 11.60 29.99 -9.36
N VAL A 358 11.40 30.79 -10.39
CA VAL A 358 10.38 31.82 -10.46
C VAL A 358 9.40 31.52 -11.58
N THR A 359 8.18 32.02 -11.43
CA THR A 359 7.19 32.00 -12.50
C THR A 359 6.41 33.30 -12.55
N GLY A 360 6.04 33.71 -13.76
CA GLY A 360 5.35 34.98 -14.02
C GLY A 360 5.22 35.24 -15.52
N PRO A 361 4.75 36.43 -15.91
CA PRO A 361 4.71 36.88 -17.30
C PRO A 361 6.08 36.75 -17.94
N THR A 362 6.16 36.12 -19.12
CA THR A 362 7.44 35.85 -19.79
C THR A 362 8.27 37.13 -20.02
N LYS A 363 7.61 38.24 -20.35
CA LYS A 363 8.28 39.54 -20.55
C LYS A 363 8.73 40.20 -19.25
N GLU A 364 8.11 39.87 -18.12
CA GLU A 364 8.59 40.32 -16.82
C GLU A 364 9.87 39.57 -16.44
N LEU A 365 9.87 38.25 -16.59
CA LEU A 365 11.05 37.42 -16.29
C LEU A 365 12.25 37.75 -17.17
N LEU A 366 12.02 38.19 -18.41
CA LEU A 366 13.10 38.64 -19.31
C LEU A 366 13.91 39.82 -18.73
N LYS A 367 13.29 40.68 -17.91
CA LYS A 367 13.98 41.81 -17.27
C LYS A 367 15.09 41.36 -16.31
N LEU A 368 15.00 40.13 -15.79
CA LEU A 368 16.01 39.56 -14.88
C LEU A 368 17.39 39.38 -15.54
N ARG A 369 17.46 39.39 -16.89
CA ARG A 369 18.73 39.40 -17.63
C ARG A 369 19.65 40.55 -17.22
N GLU A 370 19.06 41.69 -16.87
CA GLU A 370 19.81 42.92 -16.56
C GLU A 370 20.04 43.09 -15.06
N HIS A 371 19.58 42.15 -14.24
CA HIS A 371 19.72 42.21 -12.78
C HIS A 371 21.11 41.76 -12.34
N GLU A 372 21.83 42.59 -11.58
CA GLU A 372 23.24 42.38 -11.24
C GLU A 372 23.52 41.07 -10.47
N HIS A 373 22.55 40.63 -9.67
CA HIS A 373 22.66 39.40 -8.87
C HIS A 373 22.30 38.13 -9.63
N VAL A 374 21.78 38.21 -10.85
CA VAL A 374 21.41 37.04 -11.66
C VAL A 374 22.60 36.64 -12.52
N THR A 375 23.11 35.42 -12.33
CA THR A 375 24.28 34.95 -13.07
C THR A 375 23.92 34.03 -14.22
N ARG A 376 22.97 33.11 -14.03
CA ARG A 376 22.65 32.09 -15.02
C ARG A 376 21.16 31.75 -15.05
N PRO A 377 20.51 31.76 -16.22
CA PRO A 377 19.15 31.28 -16.40
C PRO A 377 19.09 29.81 -16.83
N ALA A 378 17.99 29.14 -16.50
CA ALA A 378 17.56 27.91 -17.14
C ALA A 378 16.04 27.94 -17.36
N LEU A 379 15.63 27.96 -18.63
CA LEU A 379 14.22 27.99 -19.00
C LEU A 379 13.59 26.62 -18.73
N GLY A 380 12.54 26.63 -17.92
CA GLY A 380 11.66 25.50 -17.72
C GLY A 380 10.52 25.56 -18.70
N GLU A 381 9.31 25.40 -18.19
CA GLU A 381 8.13 25.27 -19.04
C GLU A 381 7.41 26.59 -19.25
N THR A 382 6.65 26.67 -20.33
CA THR A 382 5.93 27.87 -20.74
C THR A 382 4.50 27.48 -21.06
N ASP A 383 3.57 28.32 -20.65
CA ASP A 383 2.15 28.14 -20.89
C ASP A 383 1.53 29.45 -21.41
N TRP A 384 0.32 29.34 -21.93
CA TRP A 384 -0.50 30.49 -22.27
C TRP A 384 -0.89 31.29 -21.03
N TRP A 385 -1.31 32.53 -21.26
CA TRP A 385 -1.66 33.47 -20.20
C TRP A 385 -2.61 32.86 -19.16
N ASN A 386 -2.08 32.60 -17.98
CA ASN A 386 -2.83 32.20 -16.79
C ASN A 386 -2.49 33.09 -15.58
N TRP A 387 -1.77 34.19 -15.79
CA TRP A 387 -1.35 35.16 -14.77
C TRP A 387 -2.46 36.16 -14.43
N TYR A 388 -3.62 35.63 -14.02
CA TYR A 388 -4.78 36.41 -13.62
C TYR A 388 -5.53 35.67 -12.52
N ARG A 389 -5.88 36.37 -11.43
CA ARG A 389 -6.78 35.84 -10.39
C ARG A 389 -8.15 36.50 -10.54
N PRO A 390 -9.20 35.74 -10.90
CA PRO A 390 -10.55 36.26 -10.82
C PRO A 390 -10.87 36.56 -9.36
N ASN A 391 -11.11 37.83 -9.02
CA ASN A 391 -11.61 38.22 -7.69
C ASN A 391 -13.09 37.82 -7.57
N TYR A 392 -13.38 36.53 -7.44
CA TYR A 392 -14.70 36.07 -7.04
C TYR A 392 -14.77 35.98 -5.51
N SER A 393 -15.23 37.05 -4.86
CA SER A 393 -15.78 36.97 -3.51
C SER A 393 -17.19 36.43 -3.61
N SER A 394 -17.37 35.12 -3.43
CA SER A 394 -18.70 34.57 -3.18
C SER A 394 -19.15 35.04 -1.78
N VAL A 395 -19.86 36.18 -1.74
CA VAL A 395 -20.67 36.55 -0.59
C VAL A 395 -21.84 35.56 -0.56
N HIS A 396 -21.68 34.49 0.22
CA HIS A 396 -22.81 33.65 0.59
C HIS A 396 -23.69 34.46 1.55
N TYR A 397 -24.88 34.84 1.08
CA TYR A 397 -25.96 35.39 1.91
C TYR A 397 -26.56 34.34 2.83
#